data_AF-A0A067BGH1-F1
#
_entry.id   AF-A0A067BGH1-F1
#
_cell.length_a   1.000
_cell.length_b   1.000
_cell.length_c   1.000
_cell.angle_alpha   90.00
_cell.angle_beta   90.00
_cell.angle_gamma   90.00
#
_symmetry.space_group_name_H-M   'P 1'
#
loop_
_entity.id
_entity.type
_entity.pdbx_description
1 polymer ?
#
loop_
_entity_poly.entity_id
_entity_poly.type
_entity_poly.pdbx_seq_one_letter_code
_entity_poly.pdbx_strand_id
1 'polypeptide(L)'
;MAGRAPPNRAPPNAPNGFPDMNMLQAMLNDKKRNGDTHISDDDDNASDDEDTYDDDGNVNERLDMFGNPMPRSTRRKPASAARLELRLKQMFVPRRCEVVDCDLDGADVKPCGKCRCVFYCGRDHQRQDWARHKIDCKHIASIGVSGIPYDEDEELEKFPFDVFPVVNSTVDTCFVCGAGESEVHLGVTECCGLVVCDNEHEYLMGSYSRKHCWRSHGKYTTCGYHKTQGHRHPDWRTCPHMECLKQRENRSDPRGGGGGRSWYATNGFNATPMLASDIPKGSMLTGKCAACPRRIADGWDNVAMTKNGTLCTVCGKVPPGAPPGGVSFQLH
;
A
#
# COMPACT_ATOMS: atom_id res chain seq x y z
N MET A 1 -51.96 29.32 -1.59
CA MET A 1 -51.63 27.94 -1.98
C MET A 1 -50.41 27.52 -1.20
N ALA A 2 -50.59 26.60 -0.24
CA ALA A 2 -49.54 26.15 0.67
C ALA A 2 -48.64 25.10 -0.01
N GLY A 3 -47.33 25.34 -0.03
CA GLY A 3 -46.33 24.41 -0.56
C GLY A 3 -46.06 23.28 0.43
N ARG A 4 -46.21 22.03 -0.01
CA ARG A 4 -45.83 20.83 0.73
C ARG A 4 -44.32 20.61 0.63
N ALA A 5 -43.68 20.37 1.77
CA ALA A 5 -42.32 19.86 1.86
C ALA A 5 -42.27 18.38 1.42
N PRO A 6 -41.15 17.90 0.84
CA PRO A 6 -40.97 16.49 0.49
C PRO A 6 -40.68 15.63 1.74
N PRO A 7 -41.03 14.34 1.73
CA PRO A 7 -40.86 13.46 2.89
C PRO A 7 -39.40 13.04 3.09
N ASN A 8 -39.00 13.02 4.36
CA ASN A 8 -37.76 12.39 4.85
C ASN A 8 -37.72 10.90 4.42
N ARG A 9 -36.73 10.52 3.61
CA ARG A 9 -36.33 9.12 3.42
C ARG A 9 -35.22 8.80 4.42
N ALA A 10 -35.42 7.75 5.21
CA ALA A 10 -34.36 7.14 6.00
C ALA A 10 -33.25 6.58 5.07
N PRO A 11 -31.97 6.60 5.50
CA PRO A 11 -30.89 6.03 4.71
C PRO A 11 -31.04 4.50 4.59
N PRO A 12 -30.72 3.90 3.43
CA PRO A 12 -30.71 2.46 3.27
C PRO A 12 -29.59 1.82 4.10
N ASN A 13 -29.87 0.64 4.66
CA ASN A 13 -28.91 -0.21 5.36
C ASN A 13 -27.67 -0.46 4.47
N ALA A 14 -26.48 -0.27 5.04
CA ALA A 14 -25.21 -0.55 4.37
C ALA A 14 -25.14 -2.04 3.94
N PRO A 15 -24.71 -2.35 2.71
CA PRO A 15 -24.52 -3.73 2.27
C PRO A 15 -23.26 -4.33 2.89
N ASN A 16 -23.38 -5.57 3.37
CA ASN A 16 -22.25 -6.44 3.72
C ASN A 16 -21.47 -6.80 2.44
N GLY A 17 -20.59 -5.91 1.98
CA GLY A 17 -19.88 -6.01 0.71
C GLY A 17 -18.36 -5.94 0.87
N PHE A 18 -17.75 -6.96 1.47
CA PHE A 18 -16.33 -7.21 1.27
C PHE A 18 -16.14 -8.12 0.03
N PRO A 19 -15.10 -7.93 -0.79
CA PRO A 19 -14.88 -8.75 -1.97
C PRO A 19 -14.62 -10.21 -1.59
N ASP A 20 -15.18 -11.13 -2.37
CA ASP A 20 -15.01 -12.58 -2.24
C ASP A 20 -13.51 -12.96 -2.31
N MET A 21 -13.02 -13.54 -1.21
CA MET A 21 -11.63 -13.96 -0.99
C MET A 21 -11.14 -15.03 -1.98
N ASN A 22 -12.03 -15.64 -2.77
CA ASN A 22 -11.69 -16.70 -3.72
C ASN A 22 -10.86 -16.24 -4.94
N MET A 23 -10.94 -14.97 -5.34
CA MET A 23 -10.23 -14.50 -6.54
C MET A 23 -8.71 -14.43 -6.33
N LEU A 24 -8.25 -14.19 -5.09
CA LEU A 24 -6.83 -14.16 -4.74
C LEU A 24 -6.23 -15.58 -4.65
N GLN A 25 -7.04 -16.56 -4.23
CA GLN A 25 -6.65 -17.97 -4.14
C GLN A 25 -6.43 -18.59 -5.53
N ALA A 26 -7.23 -18.20 -6.52
CA ALA A 26 -7.10 -18.64 -7.91
C ALA A 26 -5.75 -18.23 -8.54
N MET A 27 -5.26 -17.02 -8.22
CA MET A 27 -3.98 -16.53 -8.73
C MET A 27 -2.75 -17.20 -8.09
N LEU A 28 -2.88 -17.74 -6.87
CA LEU A 28 -1.81 -18.47 -6.20
C LEU A 28 -1.69 -19.91 -6.69
N ASN A 29 -2.79 -20.52 -7.13
CA ASN A 29 -2.83 -21.90 -7.62
C ASN A 29 -2.24 -22.06 -9.04
N ASP A 30 -2.28 -21.03 -9.89
CA ASP A 30 -1.68 -21.08 -11.22
C ASP A 30 -0.14 -21.14 -11.21
N LYS A 31 0.51 -20.71 -10.11
CA LYS A 31 1.96 -20.82 -9.95
C LYS A 31 2.44 -22.21 -9.52
N LYS A 32 1.56 -23.05 -8.95
CA LYS A 32 1.92 -24.42 -8.53
C LYS A 32 1.98 -25.42 -9.69
N ARG A 33 1.55 -25.04 -10.90
CA ARG A 33 1.44 -25.98 -12.03
C ARG A 33 2.66 -26.07 -12.93
N ASN A 34 3.64 -25.16 -12.79
CA ASN A 34 4.83 -25.16 -13.64
C ASN A 34 6.10 -24.90 -12.80
N GLY A 35 6.87 -25.95 -12.51
CA GLY A 35 8.26 -25.80 -12.08
C GLY A 35 8.75 -26.83 -11.07
N ASP A 36 8.82 -28.10 -11.47
CA ASP A 36 9.73 -29.07 -10.85
C ASP A 36 11.16 -28.76 -11.32
N THR A 37 12.01 -28.27 -10.42
CA THR A 37 13.45 -28.43 -10.52
C THR A 37 14.02 -28.71 -9.14
N HIS A 38 14.44 -29.96 -9.01
CA HIS A 38 15.25 -30.53 -7.94
C HIS A 38 16.54 -29.73 -7.79
N ILE A 39 16.75 -29.08 -6.64
CA ILE A 39 18.06 -28.64 -6.17
C ILE A 39 18.21 -29.21 -4.77
N SER A 40 19.15 -30.13 -4.65
CA SER A 40 19.61 -30.69 -3.40
C SER A 40 20.82 -29.90 -2.89
N ASP A 41 20.99 -30.01 -1.58
CA ASP A 41 22.27 -30.04 -0.86
C ASP A 41 22.86 -28.73 -0.30
N ASP A 42 22.89 -28.77 1.04
CA ASP A 42 24.01 -28.54 1.95
C ASP A 42 24.22 -27.16 2.60
N ASP A 43 24.10 -27.22 3.94
CA ASP A 43 24.95 -26.64 4.97
C ASP A 43 25.07 -25.11 5.11
N ASP A 44 24.52 -24.57 6.21
CA ASP A 44 25.34 -24.20 7.39
C ASP A 44 24.57 -23.28 8.37
N ASN A 45 24.51 -23.76 9.62
CA ASN A 45 24.74 -22.98 10.83
C ASN A 45 23.77 -21.81 11.13
N ALA A 46 22.59 -22.15 11.65
CA ALA A 46 21.84 -21.24 12.52
C ALA A 46 21.84 -21.86 13.92
N SER A 47 22.47 -21.16 14.87
CA SER A 47 22.38 -21.46 16.28
C SER A 47 20.90 -21.48 16.68
N ASP A 48 20.41 -22.68 16.96
CA ASP A 48 19.14 -22.91 17.62
C ASP A 48 19.20 -22.26 19.01
N ASP A 49 18.68 -21.03 19.11
CA ASP A 49 18.10 -20.53 20.34
C ASP A 49 16.88 -21.43 20.62
N GLU A 50 17.13 -22.58 21.24
CA GLU A 50 16.10 -23.41 21.84
C GLU A 50 15.40 -22.57 22.92
N ASP A 51 14.30 -21.93 22.51
CA ASP A 51 13.25 -21.48 23.41
C ASP A 51 12.86 -22.72 24.24
N THR A 52 13.36 -22.80 25.48
CA THR A 52 12.98 -23.80 26.48
C THR A 52 11.48 -23.77 26.66
N TYR A 53 10.79 -24.76 26.10
CA TYR A 53 9.39 -25.04 26.41
C TYR A 53 9.35 -25.71 27.78
N ASP A 54 8.79 -25.02 28.77
CA ASP A 54 8.28 -25.70 29.96
C ASP A 54 7.09 -26.57 29.51
N ASP A 55 7.20 -27.88 29.72
CA ASP A 55 6.27 -28.96 29.33
C ASP A 55 4.85 -28.82 29.95
N ASP A 56 4.63 -27.77 30.75
CA ASP A 56 3.41 -27.55 31.51
C ASP A 56 2.34 -26.74 30.76
N GLY A 57 2.57 -26.35 29.50
CA GLY A 57 1.60 -25.59 28.70
C GLY A 57 1.27 -24.19 29.25
N ASN A 58 2.01 -23.74 30.27
CA ASN A 58 1.87 -22.43 30.86
C ASN A 58 2.79 -21.46 30.12
N VAL A 59 2.21 -20.60 29.28
CA VAL A 59 2.96 -19.57 28.57
C VAL A 59 3.47 -18.60 29.64
N ASN A 60 4.75 -18.70 30.02
CA ASN A 60 5.39 -17.74 30.92
C ASN A 60 5.10 -16.34 30.38
N GLU A 61 4.23 -15.59 31.07
CA GLU A 61 3.88 -14.22 30.71
C GLU A 61 5.15 -13.40 30.81
N ARG A 62 5.75 -13.12 29.66
CA ARG A 62 6.95 -12.31 29.57
C ARG A 62 6.56 -10.90 30.02
N LEU A 63 6.94 -10.51 31.24
CA LEU A 63 6.63 -9.18 31.75
C LEU A 63 7.64 -8.15 31.23
N ASP A 64 7.18 -6.92 31.01
CA ASP A 64 8.04 -5.78 30.70
C ASP A 64 8.83 -5.33 31.95
N MET A 65 9.70 -4.32 31.80
CA MET A 65 10.49 -3.79 32.93
C MET A 65 9.64 -3.18 34.07
N PHE A 66 8.33 -3.01 33.86
CA PHE A 66 7.37 -2.49 34.82
C PHE A 66 6.43 -3.57 35.37
N GLY A 67 6.63 -4.84 35.01
CA GLY A 67 5.79 -5.95 35.46
C GLY A 67 4.47 -6.09 34.69
N ASN A 68 4.29 -5.41 33.55
CA ASN A 68 3.12 -5.58 32.70
C ASN A 68 3.34 -6.74 31.72
N PRO A 69 2.32 -7.52 31.36
CA PRO A 69 2.43 -8.54 30.33
C PRO A 69 2.89 -7.92 29.00
N MET A 70 4.02 -8.37 28.47
CA MET A 70 4.43 -8.02 27.11
C MET A 70 3.47 -8.69 26.13
N PRO A 71 3.08 -7.99 25.05
CA PRO A 71 2.32 -8.62 23.99
C PRO A 71 3.10 -9.80 23.41
N ARG A 72 2.39 -10.86 23.01
CA ARG A 72 2.99 -12.01 22.34
C ARG A 72 3.65 -11.55 21.04
N SER A 73 4.85 -12.07 20.78
CA SER A 73 5.54 -11.79 19.52
C SER A 73 4.76 -12.34 18.33
N THR A 74 4.73 -11.57 17.25
CA THR A 74 4.06 -11.88 16.01
C THR A 74 4.68 -13.10 15.36
N ARG A 75 3.90 -14.18 15.21
CA ARG A 75 4.31 -15.39 14.47
C ARG A 75 3.33 -15.64 13.33
N ARG A 76 3.59 -15.00 12.19
CA ARG A 76 2.79 -15.16 10.97
C ARG A 76 3.01 -16.53 10.35
N LYS A 77 1.92 -17.19 9.93
CA LYS A 77 2.00 -18.36 9.06
C LYS A 77 2.60 -17.95 7.70
N PRO A 78 3.21 -18.90 6.96
CA PRO A 78 3.81 -18.62 5.65
C PRO A 78 2.85 -17.93 4.66
N ALA A 79 1.55 -18.27 4.68
CA ALA A 79 0.54 -17.63 3.84
C ALA A 79 0.35 -16.14 4.17
N SER A 80 0.20 -15.79 5.45
CA SER A 80 0.04 -14.42 5.92
C SER A 80 1.30 -13.58 5.65
N ALA A 81 2.48 -14.18 5.84
CA ALA A 81 3.76 -13.55 5.50
C ALA A 81 3.90 -13.29 3.99
N ALA A 82 3.55 -14.26 3.15
CA ALA A 82 3.56 -14.11 1.69
C ALA A 82 2.58 -13.02 1.21
N ARG A 83 1.40 -12.92 1.83
CA ARG A 83 0.43 -11.87 1.54
C ARG A 83 0.95 -10.48 1.93
N LEU A 84 1.64 -10.35 3.07
CA LEU A 84 2.30 -9.12 3.46
C LEU A 84 3.38 -8.69 2.45
N GLU A 85 4.24 -9.63 2.02
CA GLU A 85 5.26 -9.38 0.99
C GLU A 85 4.64 -8.97 -0.35
N LEU A 86 3.48 -9.53 -0.71
CA LEU A 86 2.73 -9.13 -1.89
C LEU A 86 2.19 -7.70 -1.74
N ARG A 87 1.58 -7.36 -0.60
CA ARG A 87 1.06 -6.00 -0.33
C ARG A 87 2.17 -4.94 -0.39
N LEU A 88 3.37 -5.25 0.09
CA LEU A 88 4.55 -4.38 0.01
C LEU A 88 4.94 -4.03 -1.43
N LYS A 89 4.62 -4.93 -2.38
CA LYS A 89 4.93 -4.79 -3.81
C LYS A 89 3.70 -4.44 -4.65
N GLN A 90 2.62 -3.98 -4.01
CA GLN A 90 1.38 -3.63 -4.68
C GLN A 90 1.08 -2.13 -4.63
N MET A 91 0.51 -1.64 -5.72
CA MET A 91 -0.08 -0.31 -5.79
C MET A 91 -1.44 -0.37 -6.47
N PHE A 92 -2.41 0.40 -5.99
CA PHE A 92 -3.67 0.63 -6.66
C PHE A 92 -3.47 1.42 -7.95
N VAL A 93 -4.12 0.94 -9.01
CA VAL A 93 -4.03 1.51 -10.35
C VAL A 93 -5.44 1.63 -10.94
N PRO A 94 -5.88 2.84 -11.37
CA PRO A 94 -7.18 3.01 -11.99
C PRO A 94 -7.36 2.13 -13.21
N ARG A 95 -8.51 1.44 -13.31
CA ARG A 95 -8.90 0.60 -14.44
C ARG A 95 -9.49 1.45 -15.57
N ARG A 96 -8.65 2.30 -16.16
CA ARG A 96 -9.00 3.16 -17.30
C ARG A 96 -7.84 3.36 -18.26
N CYS A 97 -8.12 3.90 -19.44
CA CYS A 97 -7.07 4.23 -20.38
C CYS A 97 -6.17 5.37 -19.87
N GLU A 98 -4.85 5.20 -19.96
CA GLU A 98 -3.87 6.19 -19.50
C GLU A 98 -3.63 7.34 -20.50
N VAL A 99 -4.09 7.20 -21.75
CA VAL A 99 -4.01 8.27 -22.75
C VAL A 99 -4.93 9.43 -22.36
N VAL A 100 -4.39 10.66 -22.36
CA VAL A 100 -5.06 11.87 -21.85
C VAL A 100 -6.40 12.14 -22.52
N ASP A 101 -6.47 12.00 -23.85
CA ASP A 101 -7.65 12.34 -24.65
C ASP A 101 -8.61 11.15 -24.84
N CYS A 102 -8.52 10.12 -23.99
CA CYS A 102 -9.35 8.92 -24.09
C CYS A 102 -10.27 8.79 -22.89
N ASP A 103 -11.59 8.86 -23.11
CA ASP A 103 -12.63 8.75 -22.08
C ASP A 103 -13.18 7.33 -21.89
N LEU A 104 -12.53 6.32 -22.50
CA LEU A 104 -12.87 4.93 -22.25
C LEU A 104 -12.35 4.49 -20.87
N ASP A 105 -13.30 4.35 -19.95
CA ASP A 105 -13.13 3.82 -18.60
C ASP A 105 -13.81 2.44 -18.49
N GLY A 106 -13.39 1.58 -17.54
CA GLY A 106 -14.12 0.35 -17.20
C GLY A 106 -13.58 -0.97 -17.78
N ALA A 107 -14.47 -1.89 -18.18
CA ALA A 107 -14.16 -3.32 -18.44
C ALA A 107 -13.32 -3.62 -19.69
N ASP A 108 -13.30 -2.71 -20.66
CA ASP A 108 -12.68 -2.98 -21.96
C ASP A 108 -11.20 -2.58 -22.04
N VAL A 109 -10.60 -2.13 -20.93
CA VAL A 109 -9.17 -1.79 -20.91
C VAL A 109 -8.29 -2.99 -20.55
N LYS A 110 -7.15 -3.09 -21.23
CA LYS A 110 -6.17 -4.17 -21.06
C LYS A 110 -4.92 -3.64 -20.37
N PRO A 111 -4.37 -4.36 -19.37
CA PRO A 111 -3.14 -3.95 -18.72
C PRO A 111 -1.95 -4.07 -19.67
N CYS A 112 -0.93 -3.24 -19.46
CA CYS A 112 0.37 -3.46 -20.07
C CYS A 112 0.92 -4.83 -19.66
N GLY A 113 1.18 -5.71 -20.63
CA GLY A 113 1.60 -7.10 -20.37
C GLY A 113 2.91 -7.24 -19.57
N LYS A 114 3.76 -6.19 -19.58
CA LYS A 114 5.05 -6.20 -18.87
C LYS A 114 4.96 -5.71 -17.43
N CYS A 115 4.45 -4.50 -17.17
CA CYS A 115 4.42 -3.93 -15.82
C CYS A 115 3.08 -4.14 -15.09
N ARG A 116 1.98 -4.36 -15.82
CA ARG A 116 0.61 -4.50 -15.28
C ARG A 116 0.14 -3.34 -14.38
N CYS A 117 0.74 -2.16 -14.48
CA CYS A 117 0.43 -0.98 -13.66
C CYS A 117 -0.24 0.16 -14.45
N VAL A 118 -0.50 -0.03 -15.74
CA VAL A 118 -1.23 0.92 -16.60
C VAL A 118 -2.13 0.13 -17.55
N PHE A 119 -3.24 0.74 -17.97
CA PHE A 119 -4.23 0.12 -18.84
C PHE A 119 -4.48 0.97 -20.09
N TYR A 120 -4.88 0.30 -21.17
CA TYR A 120 -5.22 0.91 -22.44
C TYR A 120 -6.43 0.20 -23.05
N CYS A 121 -7.33 0.93 -23.72
CA CYS A 121 -8.44 0.31 -24.45
C CYS A 121 -7.97 -0.57 -25.64
N GLY A 122 -6.75 -0.33 -26.15
CA GLY A 122 -6.22 -1.05 -27.29
C GLY A 122 -4.72 -0.85 -27.52
N ARG A 123 -4.19 -1.54 -28.54
CA ARG A 123 -2.76 -1.46 -28.91
C ARG A 123 -2.37 -0.08 -29.43
N ASP A 124 -3.30 0.67 -30.03
CA ASP A 124 -3.01 1.98 -30.60
C ASP A 124 -2.73 3.01 -29.51
N HIS A 125 -3.56 3.05 -28.47
CA HIS A 125 -3.32 3.88 -27.28
C HIS A 125 -2.06 3.45 -26.52
N GLN A 126 -1.78 2.14 -26.45
CA GLN A 126 -0.51 1.65 -25.90
C GLN A 126 0.70 2.16 -26.71
N ARG A 127 0.61 2.20 -28.04
CA ARG A 127 1.68 2.70 -28.93
C ARG A 127 1.86 4.22 -28.79
N GLN A 128 0.76 4.97 -28.69
CA GLN A 128 0.78 6.42 -28.48
C GLN A 128 1.48 6.77 -27.16
N ASP A 129 1.15 6.07 -26.08
CA ASP A 129 1.74 6.32 -24.76
C ASP A 129 3.14 5.70 -24.58
N TRP A 130 3.58 4.82 -25.50
CA TRP A 130 4.81 4.03 -25.35
C TRP A 130 6.06 4.88 -25.13
N ALA A 131 6.17 6.04 -25.80
CA ALA A 131 7.33 6.91 -25.68
C ALA A 131 7.57 7.36 -24.23
N ARG A 132 6.49 7.62 -23.49
CA ARG A 132 6.47 7.98 -22.07
C ARG A 132 6.55 6.72 -21.21
N HIS A 133 5.63 5.78 -21.41
CA HIS A 133 5.45 4.61 -20.56
C HIS A 133 6.67 3.69 -20.53
N LYS A 134 7.42 3.53 -21.63
CA LYS A 134 8.57 2.60 -21.69
C LYS A 134 9.63 2.88 -20.61
N ILE A 135 9.74 4.14 -20.17
CA ILE A 135 10.67 4.58 -19.13
C ILE A 135 10.26 3.97 -17.78
N ASP A 136 8.99 4.10 -17.42
CA ASP A 136 8.43 3.52 -16.19
C ASP A 136 8.31 1.99 -16.28
N CYS A 137 7.84 1.50 -17.42
CA CYS A 137 7.54 0.09 -17.63
C CYS A 137 8.73 -0.82 -17.32
N LYS A 138 9.93 -0.42 -17.73
CA LYS A 138 11.14 -1.19 -17.48
C LYS A 138 11.50 -1.18 -15.99
N HIS A 139 11.42 0.00 -15.36
CA HIS A 139 11.79 0.20 -13.97
C HIS A 139 10.83 -0.55 -13.03
N ILE A 140 9.53 -0.31 -13.17
CA ILE A 140 8.47 -0.96 -12.37
C ILE A 140 8.51 -2.48 -12.51
N ALA A 141 8.74 -2.99 -13.73
CA ALA A 141 8.89 -4.43 -13.93
C ALA A 141 10.14 -5.01 -13.26
N SER A 142 11.26 -4.26 -13.20
CA SER A 142 12.49 -4.75 -12.55
C SER A 142 12.38 -4.83 -11.04
N ILE A 143 11.63 -3.93 -10.41
CA ILE A 143 11.40 -3.95 -8.95
C ILE A 143 10.30 -4.95 -8.55
N GLY A 144 9.61 -5.55 -9.52
CA GLY A 144 8.56 -6.54 -9.27
C GLY A 144 7.29 -5.96 -8.66
N VAL A 145 7.02 -4.68 -8.87
CA VAL A 145 5.78 -4.04 -8.40
C VAL A 145 4.62 -4.42 -9.31
N SER A 146 3.46 -4.64 -8.70
CA SER A 146 2.24 -5.06 -9.37
C SER A 146 1.09 -4.10 -9.08
N GLY A 147 0.24 -3.88 -10.09
CA GLY A 147 -0.96 -3.08 -9.96
C GLY A 147 -2.13 -3.89 -9.39
N ILE A 148 -2.85 -3.31 -8.42
CA ILE A 148 -4.20 -3.71 -8.02
C ILE A 148 -5.16 -2.84 -8.85
N PRO A 149 -5.79 -3.38 -9.91
CA PRO A 149 -6.80 -2.63 -10.66
C PRO A 149 -7.96 -2.26 -9.74
N TYR A 150 -8.44 -1.04 -9.85
CA TYR A 150 -9.67 -0.60 -9.21
C TYR A 150 -10.50 0.27 -10.14
N ASP A 151 -11.81 0.20 -9.96
CA ASP A 151 -12.77 1.10 -10.58
C ASP A 151 -13.24 2.10 -9.51
N GLU A 152 -13.36 3.38 -9.84
CA GLU A 152 -13.71 4.41 -8.84
C GLU A 152 -15.13 4.20 -8.30
N ASP A 153 -16.08 3.87 -9.17
CA ASP A 153 -17.48 3.69 -8.79
C ASP A 153 -17.62 2.45 -7.90
N GLU A 154 -16.96 1.34 -8.25
CA GLU A 154 -16.93 0.13 -7.42
C GLU A 154 -16.28 0.39 -6.03
N GLU A 155 -15.24 1.22 -5.97
CA GLU A 155 -14.57 1.55 -4.70
C GLU A 155 -15.39 2.53 -3.86
N LEU A 156 -16.12 3.46 -4.49
CA LEU A 156 -17.06 4.35 -3.80
C LEU A 156 -18.32 3.63 -3.33
N GLU A 157 -18.74 2.56 -3.99
CA GLU A 157 -19.83 1.69 -3.51
C GLU A 157 -19.40 0.93 -2.24
N LYS A 158 -18.17 0.42 -2.20
CA LYS A 158 -17.60 -0.26 -1.02
C LYS A 158 -17.26 0.70 0.12
N PHE A 159 -16.68 1.84 -0.23
CA PHE A 159 -16.25 2.89 0.71
C PHE A 159 -16.81 4.25 0.30
N PRO A 160 -18.12 4.50 0.53
CA PRO A 160 -18.74 5.80 0.26
C PRO A 160 -18.02 6.93 0.98
N PHE A 161 -18.29 8.18 0.58
CA PHE A 161 -17.75 9.32 1.31
C PHE A 161 -18.26 9.36 2.75
N ASP A 162 -17.41 9.85 3.65
CA ASP A 162 -17.73 10.07 5.07
C ASP A 162 -18.03 8.78 5.86
N VAL A 163 -17.70 7.61 5.32
CA VAL A 163 -17.82 6.31 6.02
C VAL A 163 -16.60 5.97 6.85
N PHE A 164 -15.57 6.82 6.87
CA PHE A 164 -14.40 6.63 7.71
C PHE A 164 -14.59 7.33 9.07
N PRO A 165 -14.32 6.63 10.20
CA PRO A 165 -13.85 5.25 10.31
C PRO A 165 -14.93 4.22 9.92
N VAL A 166 -14.50 3.13 9.26
CA VAL A 166 -15.38 2.03 8.84
C VAL A 166 -15.96 1.37 10.08
N VAL A 167 -17.20 1.71 10.40
CA VAL A 167 -17.91 1.16 11.55
C VAL A 167 -18.27 -0.30 11.24
N ASN A 168 -17.98 -1.23 12.15
CA ASN A 168 -18.26 -2.66 12.03
C ASN A 168 -17.43 -3.45 10.99
N SER A 169 -16.11 -3.30 11.00
CA SER A 169 -15.24 -4.33 10.40
C SER A 169 -15.37 -5.62 11.23
N THR A 170 -16.35 -6.48 10.92
CA THR A 170 -16.57 -7.81 11.54
C THR A 170 -15.51 -8.83 11.12
N VAL A 171 -14.30 -8.36 10.83
CA VAL A 171 -13.26 -9.13 10.18
C VAL A 171 -12.21 -9.48 11.22
N ASP A 172 -12.18 -10.75 11.61
CA ASP A 172 -11.25 -11.29 12.61
C ASP A 172 -9.83 -11.53 12.04
N THR A 173 -9.48 -10.79 10.99
CA THR A 173 -8.18 -10.90 10.32
C THR A 173 -7.64 -9.53 9.94
N CYS A 174 -6.31 -9.40 9.95
CA CYS A 174 -5.61 -8.20 9.54
C CYS A 174 -5.89 -7.88 8.06
N PHE A 175 -6.38 -6.67 7.78
CA PHE A 175 -6.66 -6.19 6.43
C PHE A 175 -5.45 -6.25 5.47
N VAL A 176 -4.25 -6.00 6.02
CA VAL A 176 -3.00 -5.96 5.24
C VAL A 176 -2.54 -7.39 4.92
N CYS A 177 -2.20 -8.17 5.95
CA CYS A 177 -1.54 -9.47 5.76
C CYS A 177 -2.48 -10.68 5.84
N GLY A 178 -3.74 -10.51 6.26
CA GLY A 178 -4.70 -11.60 6.41
C GLY A 178 -4.47 -12.51 7.62
N ALA A 179 -3.55 -12.16 8.53
CA ALA A 179 -3.31 -12.94 9.74
C ALA A 179 -4.48 -12.78 10.73
N GLY A 180 -4.94 -13.88 11.33
CA GLY A 180 -5.96 -13.86 12.38
C GLY A 180 -5.38 -13.82 13.79
N GLU A 181 -6.24 -13.78 14.80
CA GLU A 181 -5.86 -13.70 16.23
C GLU A 181 -4.93 -14.83 16.71
N SER A 182 -5.00 -16.01 16.07
CA SER A 182 -4.10 -17.13 16.39
C SER A 182 -2.63 -16.87 16.04
N GLU A 183 -2.34 -15.90 15.17
CA GLU A 183 -1.00 -15.61 14.65
C GLU A 183 -0.41 -14.30 15.19
N VAL A 184 -1.29 -13.33 15.50
CA VAL A 184 -0.94 -11.96 15.83
C VAL A 184 -1.97 -11.35 16.77
N HIS A 185 -1.54 -10.40 17.59
CA HIS A 185 -2.49 -9.50 18.23
C HIS A 185 -3.11 -8.59 17.16
N LEU A 186 -4.43 -8.48 17.15
CA LEU A 186 -5.16 -7.58 16.27
C LEU A 186 -5.56 -6.30 17.01
N GLY A 187 -5.56 -5.18 16.31
CA GLY A 187 -6.02 -3.89 16.82
C GLY A 187 -6.82 -3.14 15.76
N VAL A 188 -7.60 -2.16 16.18
CA VAL A 188 -8.41 -1.30 15.29
C VAL A 188 -7.72 0.05 15.10
N THR A 189 -7.41 0.40 13.86
CA THR A 189 -6.76 1.67 13.52
C THR A 189 -7.64 2.88 13.84
N GLU A 190 -7.05 3.91 14.43
CA GLU A 190 -7.79 5.13 14.80
C GLU A 190 -8.20 6.02 13.61
N CYS A 191 -7.53 5.87 12.47
CA CYS A 191 -7.75 6.70 11.29
C CYS A 191 -8.93 6.23 10.45
N CYS A 192 -9.08 4.92 10.26
CA CYS A 192 -10.07 4.37 9.33
C CYS A 192 -10.87 3.20 9.92
N GLY A 193 -10.61 2.77 11.16
CA GLY A 193 -11.38 1.71 11.81
C GLY A 193 -11.08 0.30 11.30
N LEU A 194 -10.03 0.11 10.48
CA LEU A 194 -9.65 -1.21 10.00
C LEU A 194 -8.93 -2.03 11.06
N VAL A 195 -9.19 -3.34 11.06
CA VAL A 195 -8.46 -4.34 11.87
C VAL A 195 -7.11 -4.64 11.22
N VAL A 196 -6.02 -4.44 11.96
CA VAL A 196 -4.64 -4.70 11.52
C VAL A 196 -3.83 -5.38 12.63
N CYS A 197 -2.67 -5.97 12.30
CA CYS A 197 -1.78 -6.48 13.35
C CYS A 197 -1.28 -5.33 14.23
N ASP A 198 -1.53 -5.42 15.54
CA ASP A 198 -0.96 -4.54 16.55
C ASP A 198 0.42 -5.05 16.96
N ASN A 199 1.39 -4.81 16.08
CA ASN A 199 2.76 -5.25 16.26
C ASN A 199 3.76 -4.08 16.16
N GLU A 200 3.31 -2.86 16.47
CA GLU A 200 4.20 -1.69 16.44
C GLU A 200 5.31 -1.78 17.48
N HIS A 201 5.04 -2.40 18.63
CA HIS A 201 6.00 -2.58 19.72
C HIS A 201 7.22 -3.45 19.34
N GLU A 202 7.11 -4.28 18.29
CA GLU A 202 8.24 -5.08 17.77
C GLU A 202 9.16 -4.29 16.84
N TYR A 203 8.75 -3.08 16.43
CA TYR A 203 9.51 -2.29 15.46
C TYR A 203 10.82 -1.79 16.06
N LEU A 204 11.93 -2.27 15.50
CA LEU A 204 13.25 -1.73 15.81
C LEU A 204 13.46 -0.38 15.10
N MET A 205 13.68 0.67 15.89
CA MET A 205 14.01 2.00 15.38
C MET A 205 15.23 1.97 14.46
N GLY A 206 15.16 2.68 13.33
CA GLY A 206 16.20 2.66 12.30
C GLY A 206 16.18 1.45 11.34
N SER A 207 15.35 0.43 11.57
CA SER A 207 15.24 -0.72 10.65
C SER A 207 14.55 -0.39 9.31
N TYR A 208 13.74 0.69 9.29
CA TYR A 208 12.85 1.06 8.18
C TYR A 208 11.91 -0.06 7.72
N SER A 209 11.74 -1.12 8.53
CA SER A 209 10.90 -2.26 8.21
C SER A 209 9.45 -1.83 8.00
N ARG A 210 8.86 -2.30 6.92
CA ARG A 210 7.45 -2.10 6.57
C ARG A 210 6.57 -3.29 6.94
N LYS A 211 7.12 -4.28 7.65
CA LYS A 211 6.43 -5.53 8.02
C LYS A 211 5.55 -5.40 9.28
N HIS A 212 5.38 -4.19 9.79
CA HIS A 212 4.56 -3.90 10.98
C HIS A 212 3.28 -3.23 10.52
N CYS A 213 2.16 -3.96 10.53
CA CYS A 213 0.96 -3.56 9.80
C CYS A 213 0.35 -2.28 10.34
N TRP A 214 0.20 -2.16 11.68
CA TRP A 214 -0.28 -0.95 12.33
C TRP A 214 0.56 0.28 11.98
N ARG A 215 1.87 0.21 12.25
CA ARG A 215 2.80 1.31 11.99
C ARG A 215 2.86 1.66 10.50
N SER A 216 2.97 0.68 9.62
CA SER A 216 3.04 0.91 8.18
C SER A 216 1.75 1.55 7.66
N HIS A 217 0.59 1.11 8.16
CA HIS A 217 -0.68 1.73 7.81
C HIS A 217 -0.74 3.19 8.29
N GLY A 218 -0.45 3.46 9.56
CA GLY A 218 -0.46 4.82 10.11
C GLY A 218 0.53 5.77 9.43
N LYS A 219 1.73 5.27 9.10
CA LYS A 219 2.81 6.08 8.54
C LYS A 219 2.72 6.28 7.02
N TYR A 220 2.25 5.28 6.29
CA TYR A 220 2.36 5.26 4.83
C TYR A 220 1.03 5.40 4.09
N THR A 221 -0.10 5.56 4.79
CA THR A 221 -1.40 5.81 4.15
C THR A 221 -1.82 7.26 4.30
N THR A 222 -2.64 7.72 3.37
CA THR A 222 -3.15 9.10 3.43
C THR A 222 -4.13 9.29 4.59
N CYS A 223 -4.89 8.25 4.96
CA CYS A 223 -5.77 8.29 6.13
C CYS A 223 -4.98 8.38 7.45
N GLY A 224 -3.87 7.63 7.58
CA GLY A 224 -2.98 7.71 8.73
C GLY A 224 -2.31 9.08 8.87
N TYR A 225 -1.85 9.64 7.74
CA TYR A 225 -1.33 11.01 7.72
C TYR A 225 -2.40 12.04 8.10
N HIS A 226 -3.60 11.95 7.52
CA HIS A 226 -4.74 12.82 7.82
C HIS A 226 -5.07 12.83 9.32
N LYS A 227 -5.14 11.65 9.94
CA LYS A 227 -5.35 11.51 11.40
C LYS A 227 -4.22 12.15 12.21
N THR A 228 -2.96 11.94 11.80
CA THR A 228 -1.78 12.52 12.46
C THR A 228 -1.75 14.04 12.40
N GLN A 229 -2.25 14.64 11.31
CA GLN A 229 -2.40 16.10 11.21
C GLN A 229 -3.54 16.64 12.10
N GLY A 230 -4.36 15.77 12.72
CA GLY A 230 -5.44 16.19 13.61
C GLY A 230 -6.58 16.92 12.90
N HIS A 231 -6.72 16.72 11.59
CA HIS A 231 -7.81 17.32 10.83
C HIS A 231 -9.16 16.70 11.22
N ARG A 232 -10.17 17.54 11.39
CA ARG A 232 -11.53 17.14 11.78
C ARG A 232 -12.40 16.65 10.63
N HIS A 233 -11.90 16.70 9.39
CA HIS A 233 -12.67 16.27 8.23
C HIS A 233 -12.89 14.74 8.31
N PRO A 234 -14.12 14.23 8.11
CA PRO A 234 -14.39 12.80 8.25
C PRO A 234 -13.63 11.97 7.21
N ASP A 235 -13.59 12.42 5.95
CA ASP A 235 -12.93 11.72 4.86
C ASP A 235 -11.64 12.41 4.42
N TRP A 236 -10.54 11.67 4.39
CA TRP A 236 -9.25 12.18 3.94
C TRP A 236 -9.21 12.46 2.43
N ARG A 237 -10.08 11.82 1.63
CA ARG A 237 -10.14 11.98 0.15
C ARG A 237 -10.63 13.37 -0.23
N THR A 238 -11.63 13.86 0.48
CA THR A 238 -12.28 15.16 0.24
C THR A 238 -11.80 16.25 1.20
N CYS A 239 -10.88 15.94 2.11
CA CYS A 239 -10.36 16.92 3.07
C CYS A 239 -9.75 18.15 2.35
N PRO A 240 -10.23 19.38 2.62
CA PRO A 240 -9.82 20.59 1.90
C PRO A 240 -8.49 21.17 2.38
N HIS A 241 -7.91 20.63 3.45
CA HIS A 241 -6.65 21.13 3.99
C HIS A 241 -5.48 20.87 3.03
N MET A 242 -4.62 21.87 2.89
CA MET A 242 -3.50 21.85 1.94
C MET A 242 -2.48 20.75 2.24
N GLU A 243 -2.31 20.37 3.50
CA GLU A 243 -1.41 19.30 3.94
C GLU A 243 -1.89 17.94 3.43
N CYS A 244 -3.21 17.71 3.42
CA CYS A 244 -3.81 16.50 2.87
C CYS A 244 -3.79 16.53 1.34
N LEU A 245 -4.11 17.67 0.72
CA LEU A 245 -3.99 17.84 -0.73
C LEU A 245 -2.58 17.52 -1.23
N LYS A 246 -1.53 18.03 -0.57
CA LYS A 246 -0.13 17.77 -0.95
C LYS A 246 0.29 16.30 -0.84
N GLN A 247 -0.33 15.53 0.04
CA GLN A 247 -0.09 14.08 0.12
C GLN A 247 -0.79 13.32 -1.01
N ARG A 248 -1.93 13.84 -1.50
CA ARG A 248 -2.67 13.27 -2.65
C ARG A 248 -2.02 13.69 -3.97
N GLU A 249 -1.60 14.94 -4.07
CA GLU A 249 -1.08 15.50 -5.30
C GLU A 249 0.44 15.34 -5.42
N ASN A 250 0.89 14.80 -6.54
CA ASN A 250 2.29 14.89 -6.96
C ASN A 250 2.39 15.72 -8.27
N ARG A 251 1.50 16.71 -8.43
CA ARG A 251 1.45 17.56 -9.63
C ARG A 251 2.55 18.61 -9.67
N SER A 252 3.12 19.00 -8.52
CA SER A 252 4.06 20.13 -8.47
C SER A 252 4.99 20.11 -7.26
N ASP A 253 5.30 18.96 -6.64
CA ASP A 253 6.12 18.98 -5.42
C ASP A 253 7.57 19.43 -5.70
N PRO A 254 8.01 20.59 -5.15
CA PRO A 254 9.41 21.02 -5.20
C PRO A 254 10.31 20.25 -4.22
N ARG A 255 9.74 19.44 -3.32
CA ARG A 255 10.43 18.79 -2.19
C ARG A 255 10.54 17.26 -2.27
N GLY A 256 10.17 16.64 -3.39
CA GLY A 256 10.44 15.21 -3.55
C GLY A 256 9.75 14.55 -4.73
N GLY A 257 10.29 14.72 -5.94
CA GLY A 257 10.14 13.71 -6.98
C GLY A 257 9.38 14.09 -8.25
N GLY A 258 9.06 15.36 -8.52
CA GLY A 258 8.79 15.85 -9.88
C GLY A 258 8.02 14.91 -10.84
N GLY A 259 6.71 14.73 -10.60
CA GLY A 259 5.75 14.27 -11.62
C GLY A 259 5.40 12.79 -11.62
N GLY A 260 5.54 12.09 -10.49
CA GLY A 260 5.06 10.71 -10.28
C GLY A 260 3.61 10.64 -9.77
N ARG A 261 3.07 9.45 -9.47
CA ARG A 261 1.86 9.29 -8.65
C ARG A 261 2.24 9.30 -7.17
N SER A 262 1.34 9.75 -6.29
CA SER A 262 1.62 9.69 -4.84
C SER A 262 1.60 8.24 -4.36
N TRP A 263 2.77 7.73 -3.95
CA TRP A 263 2.88 6.40 -3.36
C TRP A 263 2.05 6.26 -2.08
N TYR A 264 1.98 7.30 -1.25
CA TYR A 264 1.23 7.31 0.01
C TYR A 264 -0.28 7.11 -0.20
N ALA A 265 -0.79 7.52 -1.36
CA ALA A 265 -2.20 7.47 -1.69
C ALA A 265 -2.59 6.25 -2.54
N THR A 266 -1.62 5.51 -3.06
CA THR A 266 -1.87 4.35 -3.93
C THR A 266 -1.23 3.05 -3.45
N ASN A 267 -0.40 3.02 -2.41
CA ASN A 267 0.19 1.75 -1.97
C ASN A 267 -0.83 0.78 -1.36
N GLY A 268 -0.44 -0.50 -1.27
CA GLY A 268 -1.26 -1.60 -0.76
C GLY A 268 -1.60 -1.58 0.73
N PHE A 269 -1.18 -0.58 1.51
CA PHE A 269 -1.61 -0.40 2.91
C PHE A 269 -2.89 0.43 3.02
N ASN A 270 -3.27 1.16 1.98
CA ASN A 270 -4.48 1.97 1.97
C ASN A 270 -5.73 1.06 1.99
N ALA A 271 -6.74 1.49 2.76
CA ALA A 271 -8.06 0.86 2.80
C ALA A 271 -8.74 0.92 1.43
N THR A 272 -8.73 2.13 0.87
CA THR A 272 -9.24 2.51 -0.45
C THR A 272 -8.21 3.43 -1.09
N PRO A 273 -7.99 3.37 -2.41
CA PRO A 273 -7.09 4.28 -3.08
C PRO A 273 -7.63 5.72 -3.10
N MET A 274 -6.78 6.66 -3.52
CA MET A 274 -7.27 7.98 -3.92
C MET A 274 -8.23 7.87 -5.10
N LEU A 275 -9.07 8.90 -5.28
CA LEU A 275 -9.98 8.97 -6.40
C LEU A 275 -9.19 8.89 -7.70
N ALA A 276 -9.69 8.08 -8.61
CA ALA A 276 -9.16 7.95 -9.94
C ALA A 276 -9.17 9.33 -10.63
N SER A 277 -10.19 10.17 -10.42
CA SER A 277 -10.27 11.56 -10.90
C SER A 277 -9.09 12.44 -10.48
N ASP A 278 -8.53 12.19 -9.29
CA ASP A 278 -7.41 12.96 -8.73
C ASP A 278 -6.06 12.51 -9.28
N ILE A 279 -6.01 11.35 -9.95
CA ILE A 279 -4.82 10.85 -10.64
C ILE A 279 -4.86 11.34 -12.08
N PRO A 280 -3.94 12.22 -12.52
CA PRO A 280 -3.95 12.69 -13.90
C PRO A 280 -3.62 11.54 -14.88
N LYS A 281 -4.37 11.44 -15.98
CA LYS A 281 -4.02 10.59 -17.13
C LYS A 281 -2.66 11.06 -17.71
N GLY A 282 -1.88 10.13 -18.23
CA GLY A 282 -0.53 10.37 -18.75
C GLY A 282 0.53 10.69 -17.69
N SER A 283 0.21 10.54 -16.40
CA SER A 283 1.16 10.78 -15.30
C SER A 283 2.19 9.66 -15.19
N MET A 284 3.44 10.00 -14.88
CA MET A 284 4.47 8.98 -14.62
C MET A 284 4.12 8.25 -13.32
N LEU A 285 4.42 6.95 -13.24
CA LEU A 285 4.32 6.19 -11.99
C LEU A 285 5.49 6.50 -11.06
N THR A 286 6.63 6.83 -11.63
CA THR A 286 7.88 7.11 -10.91
C THR A 286 8.09 8.62 -10.76
N GLY A 287 8.92 9.04 -9.80
CA GLY A 287 9.50 10.37 -9.73
C GLY A 287 10.81 10.51 -10.51
N LYS A 288 11.37 11.73 -10.56
CA LYS A 288 12.68 12.04 -11.17
C LYS A 288 13.77 12.19 -10.12
N CYS A 289 14.98 11.72 -10.42
CA CYS A 289 16.17 12.08 -9.66
C CYS A 289 16.58 13.53 -9.96
N ALA A 290 16.91 14.31 -8.93
CA ALA A 290 17.30 15.72 -9.09
C ALA A 290 18.65 15.91 -9.79
N ALA A 291 19.54 14.91 -9.76
CA ALA A 291 20.90 15.02 -10.30
C ALA A 291 21.16 14.22 -11.59
N CYS A 292 20.25 13.33 -12.00
CA CYS A 292 20.45 12.52 -13.20
C CYS A 292 19.13 12.12 -13.88
N PRO A 293 19.16 11.62 -15.13
CA PRO A 293 17.95 11.22 -15.84
C PRO A 293 17.23 9.98 -15.29
N ARG A 294 17.71 9.36 -14.21
CA ARG A 294 17.09 8.15 -13.64
C ARG A 294 15.72 8.48 -13.02
N ARG A 295 14.85 7.48 -13.09
CA ARG A 295 13.55 7.48 -12.41
C ARG A 295 13.64 6.81 -11.05
N ILE A 296 12.72 7.17 -10.17
CA ILE A 296 12.64 6.70 -8.79
C ILE A 296 11.21 6.22 -8.54
N ALA A 297 11.03 4.97 -8.17
CA ALA A 297 9.75 4.44 -7.70
C ALA A 297 9.63 4.72 -6.20
N ASP A 298 8.95 5.81 -5.84
CA ASP A 298 8.81 6.24 -4.45
C ASP A 298 8.26 5.12 -3.57
N GLY A 299 8.85 4.95 -2.39
CA GLY A 299 8.50 3.88 -1.45
C GLY A 299 9.03 2.49 -1.81
N TRP A 300 9.54 2.23 -3.02
CA TRP A 300 10.19 0.95 -3.37
C TRP A 300 11.69 1.10 -3.55
N ASP A 301 12.12 2.18 -4.19
CA ASP A 301 13.53 2.51 -4.31
C ASP A 301 14.06 3.13 -3.02
N ASN A 302 15.35 2.91 -2.78
CA ASN A 302 16.08 3.67 -1.79
C ASN A 302 16.45 5.04 -2.36
N VAL A 303 16.28 6.07 -1.55
CA VAL A 303 16.51 7.45 -1.96
C VAL A 303 17.32 8.21 -0.93
N ALA A 304 18.03 9.22 -1.39
CA ALA A 304 18.58 10.25 -0.52
C ALA A 304 17.77 11.54 -0.71
N MET A 305 17.31 12.14 0.38
CA MET A 305 16.63 13.42 0.35
C MET A 305 17.64 14.55 0.59
N THR A 306 17.57 15.57 -0.27
CA THR A 306 18.39 16.80 -0.18
C THR A 306 17.50 18.03 -0.29
N LYS A 307 18.03 19.22 0.04
CA LYS A 307 17.32 20.49 -0.20
C LYS A 307 16.92 20.71 -1.65
N ASN A 308 17.66 20.11 -2.60
CA ASN A 308 17.44 20.24 -4.04
C ASN A 308 16.52 19.14 -4.61
N GLY A 309 15.95 18.30 -3.75
CA GLY A 309 15.04 17.21 -4.12
C GLY A 309 15.61 15.82 -3.86
N THR A 310 14.92 14.82 -4.42
CA THR A 310 15.21 13.40 -4.22
C THR A 310 16.30 12.90 -5.16
N LEU A 311 17.29 12.21 -4.61
CA LEU A 311 18.38 11.56 -5.34
C LEU A 311 18.20 10.05 -5.35
N CYS A 312 18.48 9.42 -6.49
CA CYS A 312 18.55 7.97 -6.59
C CYS A 312 19.76 7.43 -5.81
N THR A 313 19.76 6.13 -5.49
CA THR A 313 20.83 5.44 -4.76
C THR A 313 22.26 5.78 -5.20
N VAL A 314 22.50 5.83 -6.51
CA VAL A 314 23.84 6.13 -7.07
C VAL A 314 24.26 7.58 -6.79
N CYS A 315 23.36 8.55 -7.02
CA CYS A 315 23.67 9.97 -6.82
C CYS A 315 23.73 10.32 -5.33
N GLY A 316 22.85 9.72 -4.53
CA GLY A 316 22.83 9.88 -3.08
C GLY A 316 23.90 9.07 -2.34
N LYS A 317 24.70 8.25 -3.05
CA LYS A 317 25.70 7.32 -2.48
C LYS A 317 25.10 6.47 -1.35
N VAL A 318 23.85 6.02 -1.53
CA VAL A 318 23.18 5.16 -0.54
C VAL A 318 23.90 3.80 -0.52
N PRO A 319 24.30 3.28 0.65
CA PRO A 319 25.02 2.02 0.74
C PRO A 319 24.23 0.86 0.10
N PRO A 320 24.90 -0.06 -0.60
CA PRO A 320 24.27 -1.30 -1.03
C PRO A 320 23.77 -2.09 0.19
N GLY A 321 22.58 -2.69 0.09
CA GLY A 321 21.97 -3.45 1.19
C GLY A 321 21.01 -2.66 2.08
N ALA A 322 20.80 -1.36 1.84
CA ALA A 322 19.76 -0.62 2.55
C ALA A 322 18.36 -1.22 2.29
N PRO A 323 17.49 -1.34 3.32
CA PRO A 323 16.16 -1.91 3.17
C PRO A 323 15.33 -1.08 2.18
N PRO A 324 14.57 -1.72 1.26
CA PRO A 324 13.85 -1.02 0.19
C PRO A 324 12.86 0.01 0.73
N GLY A 325 12.81 1.18 0.10
CA GLY A 325 12.04 2.34 0.57
C GLY A 325 12.72 3.12 1.69
N GLY A 326 14.01 2.87 1.95
CA GLY A 326 14.82 3.62 2.89
C GLY A 326 15.11 5.04 2.40
N VAL A 327 15.06 6.00 3.32
CA VAL A 327 15.37 7.41 3.07
C VAL A 327 16.60 7.78 3.88
N SER A 328 17.67 8.23 3.21
CA SER A 328 18.80 8.88 3.89
C SER A 328 18.67 10.40 3.78
N PHE A 329 18.90 11.11 4.88
CA PHE A 329 18.95 12.57 4.89
C PHE A 329 20.40 13.03 4.77
N GLN A 330 20.71 13.80 3.73
CA GLN A 330 22.01 14.46 3.62
C GLN A 330 21.90 15.90 4.10
N LEU A 331 22.54 16.19 5.23
CA LEU A 331 22.71 17.56 5.74
C LEU A 331 23.89 18.20 5.01
N HIS A 332 23.61 18.81 3.86
CA HIS A 332 24.50 19.74 3.18
C HIS A 332 23.78 21.08 3.02
#